data_AF-A0A7K8WLN2-F1
#
_entry.id   AF-A0A7K8WLN2-F1
#
_cell.length_a   1.000
_cell.length_b   1.000
_cell.length_c   1.000
_cell.angle_alpha   90.00
_cell.angle_beta   90.00
_cell.angle_gamma   90.00
#
_symmetry.space_group_name_H-M   'P 1'
#
loop_
_entity.id
_entity.type
_entity.pdbx_description
1 polymer ?
#
loop_
_entity_poly.entity_id
_entity_poly.type
_entity_poly.pdbx_seq_one_letter_code
_entity_poly.pdbx_strand_id
1 'polypeptide(L)'
;PPGVTVVLLAVGSARPGAVGDTLILTRLERDTEPLSVRIPTQGSQAPLGSILRDFEAIQREQRECSACTDRQDWWDRRSRLDLRMQTLIQSLQFHVLGCWRGLLLPSPPGKSPTLLQECSRLIPELQGCGWRDP
;
A
#
# COMPACT_ATOMS: atom_id res chain seq x y z
N PRO A 1 -15.46 15.43 0.39
CA PRO A 1 -15.56 16.82 -0.14
C PRO A 1 -14.82 16.88 -1.50
N PRO A 2 -15.09 17.88 -2.36
CA PRO A 2 -14.29 18.08 -3.57
C PRO A 2 -12.80 18.18 -3.22
N GLY A 3 -11.94 17.54 -4.02
CA GLY A 3 -10.48 17.52 -3.79
C GLY A 3 -9.99 16.55 -2.72
N VAL A 4 -10.87 15.74 -2.11
CA VAL A 4 -10.46 14.67 -1.17
C VAL A 4 -10.58 13.31 -1.84
N THR A 5 -9.48 12.57 -1.82
CA THR A 5 -9.40 11.16 -2.18
C THR A 5 -9.42 10.33 -0.90
N VAL A 6 -10.30 9.34 -0.81
CA VAL A 6 -10.31 8.34 0.27
C VAL A 6 -9.72 7.05 -0.27
N VAL A 7 -8.72 6.50 0.41
CA VAL A 7 -8.15 5.20 0.08
C VAL A 7 -8.39 4.23 1.23
N LEU A 8 -9.17 3.19 0.94
CA LEU A 8 -9.40 2.08 1.84
C LEU A 8 -8.37 0.98 1.54
N LEU A 9 -7.70 0.52 2.58
CA LEU A 9 -6.86 -0.67 2.56
C LEU A 9 -7.52 -1.74 3.43
N ALA A 10 -7.88 -2.87 2.82
CA ALA A 10 -8.51 -3.99 3.50
C ALA A 10 -7.75 -5.27 3.22
N VAL A 11 -7.62 -6.12 4.24
CA VAL A 11 -7.02 -7.44 4.10
C VAL A 11 -8.13 -8.45 3.88
N GLY A 12 -8.10 -9.14 2.76
CA GLY A 12 -9.05 -10.18 2.40
C GLY A 12 -8.35 -11.53 2.21
N SER A 13 -9.17 -12.56 2.02
CA SER A 13 -8.70 -13.86 1.57
C SER A 13 -9.29 -14.20 0.20
N ALA A 14 -8.49 -14.83 -0.66
CA ALA A 14 -8.99 -15.37 -1.92
C ALA A 14 -9.79 -16.68 -1.72
N ARG A 15 -9.62 -17.35 -0.57
CA ARG A 15 -10.24 -18.63 -0.25
C ARG A 15 -10.92 -18.60 1.13
N PRO A 16 -12.10 -19.22 1.30
CA PRO A 16 -12.71 -19.41 2.61
C PRO A 16 -11.74 -20.15 3.55
N GLY A 17 -11.48 -19.59 4.73
CA GLY A 17 -10.55 -20.16 5.73
C GLY A 17 -9.07 -19.83 5.54
N ALA A 18 -8.66 -19.22 4.42
CA ALA A 18 -7.31 -18.68 4.28
C ALA A 18 -7.21 -17.32 5.00
N VAL A 19 -6.10 -17.06 5.68
CA VAL A 19 -5.87 -15.79 6.37
C VAL A 19 -5.13 -14.83 5.44
N GLY A 20 -5.75 -13.68 5.16
CA GLY A 20 -5.08 -12.43 4.80
C GLY A 20 -3.98 -12.50 3.75
N ASP A 21 -4.28 -13.13 2.61
CA ASP A 21 -3.34 -13.33 1.52
C ASP A 21 -3.48 -12.30 0.40
N THR A 22 -4.51 -11.45 0.45
CA THR A 22 -4.83 -10.48 -0.58
C THR A 22 -5.04 -9.11 0.05
N LEU A 23 -4.32 -8.09 -0.42
CA LEU A 23 -4.58 -6.70 -0.08
C LEU A 23 -5.59 -6.13 -1.09
N ILE A 24 -6.66 -5.52 -0.59
CA ILE A 24 -7.65 -4.82 -1.39
C ILE A 24 -7.43 -3.33 -1.18
N LEU A 25 -7.15 -2.61 -2.25
CA LEU A 25 -7.02 -1.15 -2.25
C LEU A 25 -8.21 -0.57 -3.03
N THR A 26 -9.04 0.19 -2.34
CA THR A 26 -10.19 0.86 -2.96
C THR A 26 -10.05 2.37 -2.84
N ARG A 27 -10.02 3.05 -3.98
CA ARG A 27 -9.95 4.50 -4.09
C ARG A 27 -11.35 5.06 -4.38
N LEU A 28 -11.74 6.05 -3.59
CA LEU A 28 -13.02 6.74 -3.68
C LEU A 28 -12.76 8.23 -3.85
N GLU A 29 -13.35 8.83 -4.88
CA GLU A 29 -13.37 10.28 -5.05
C GLU A 29 -14.80 10.74 -5.30
N ARG A 30 -15.03 12.04 -5.13
CA ARG A 30 -16.35 12.61 -5.34
C ARG A 30 -16.67 12.59 -6.84
N ASP A 31 -17.88 12.18 -7.19
CA ASP A 31 -18.41 12.21 -8.56
C ASP A 31 -17.59 11.35 -9.56
N THR A 32 -16.86 10.34 -9.07
CA THR A 32 -16.15 9.35 -9.88
C THR A 32 -16.52 7.92 -9.45
N GLU A 33 -16.40 6.97 -10.37
CA GLU A 33 -16.59 5.56 -10.03
C GLU A 33 -15.47 5.05 -9.11
N PRO A 34 -15.79 4.24 -8.08
CA PRO A 34 -14.81 3.60 -7.23
C PRO A 34 -13.81 2.76 -8.03
N LEU A 35 -12.52 2.96 -7.79
CA LEU A 35 -11.48 2.10 -8.34
C LEU A 35 -11.04 1.11 -7.27
N SER A 36 -11.20 -0.19 -7.51
CA SER A 36 -10.77 -1.23 -6.59
C SER A 36 -9.79 -2.19 -7.24
N VAL A 37 -8.66 -2.44 -6.56
CA VAL A 37 -7.64 -3.39 -7.02
C VAL A 37 -7.40 -4.46 -5.96
N ARG A 38 -7.19 -5.70 -6.42
CA ARG A 38 -6.83 -6.84 -5.56
C ARG A 38 -5.37 -7.17 -5.82
N ILE A 39 -4.58 -7.16 -4.76
CA ILE A 39 -3.14 -7.38 -4.80
C ILE A 39 -2.86 -8.70 -4.08
N PRO A 40 -2.62 -9.80 -4.81
CA PRO A 40 -2.23 -11.07 -4.21
C PRO A 40 -0.87 -10.91 -3.55
N THR A 41 -0.79 -11.28 -2.28
CA THR A 41 0.45 -11.22 -1.47
C THR A 41 0.96 -12.61 -1.11
N GLN A 42 0.22 -13.68 -1.44
CA GLN A 42 0.68 -15.05 -1.28
C GLN A 42 1.82 -15.37 -2.25
N GLY A 43 2.89 -15.97 -1.76
CA GLY A 43 4.03 -16.39 -2.59
C GLY A 43 4.88 -15.23 -3.14
N SER A 44 4.62 -13.99 -2.71
CA SER A 44 5.53 -12.87 -3.00
C SER A 44 6.78 -12.96 -2.11
N GLN A 45 7.81 -12.19 -2.46
CA GLN A 45 9.04 -12.07 -1.66
C GLN A 45 8.77 -11.50 -0.24
N ALA A 46 7.63 -10.86 -0.03
CA ALA A 46 7.24 -10.29 1.26
C ALA A 46 5.74 -10.50 1.50
N PRO A 47 5.33 -11.68 1.99
CA PRO A 47 3.94 -11.97 2.29
C PRO A 47 3.40 -10.98 3.33
N LEU A 48 2.20 -10.42 3.09
CA LEU A 48 1.63 -9.37 3.94
C LEU A 48 1.50 -9.81 5.40
N GLY A 49 1.07 -11.05 5.64
CA GLY A 49 0.99 -11.59 6.99
C GLY A 49 2.33 -11.63 7.73
N SER A 50 3.46 -11.76 7.03
CA SER A 50 4.79 -11.67 7.66
C SER A 50 5.11 -10.24 8.08
N ILE A 51 4.88 -9.29 7.17
CA ILE A 51 5.10 -7.87 7.43
C ILE A 51 4.26 -7.37 8.61
N LEU A 52 3.00 -7.80 8.71
CA LEU A 52 2.12 -7.41 9.83
C LEU A 52 2.61 -7.97 11.17
N ARG A 53 3.13 -9.20 11.20
CA ARG A 53 3.75 -9.76 12.42
C ARG A 53 5.03 -9.02 12.81
N ASP A 54 5.84 -8.63 11.83
CA ASP A 54 7.06 -7.84 12.09
C ASP A 54 6.71 -6.47 12.64
N PHE A 55 5.63 -5.84 12.14
CA PHE A 55 5.12 -4.58 12.68
C PHE A 55 4.67 -4.73 14.14
N GLU A 56 3.91 -5.78 14.46
CA GLU A 56 3.50 -6.07 15.85
C GLU A 56 4.69 -6.32 16.77
N ALA A 57 5.73 -7.01 16.28
CA ALA A 57 6.97 -7.22 17.02
C ALA A 57 7.70 -5.90 17.30
N ILE A 58 7.83 -5.03 16.30
CA ILE A 58 8.41 -3.68 16.47
C ILE A 58 7.62 -2.87 17.50
N GLN A 59 6.29 -2.88 17.45
CA GLN A 59 5.45 -2.16 18.42
C GLN A 59 5.58 -2.71 19.85
N ARG A 60 5.78 -4.03 19.99
CA ARG A 60 6.02 -4.65 21.30
C ARG A 60 7.37 -4.25 21.86
N GLU A 61 8.44 -4.40 21.08
CA GLU A 61 9.79 -4.01 21.48
C GLU A 61 9.91 -2.50 21.74
N GLN A 62 9.19 -1.66 21.00
CA GLN A 62 9.12 -0.23 21.27
C GLN A 62 8.52 0.08 22.65
N ARG A 63 7.45 -0.63 23.03
CA ARG A 63 6.85 -0.49 24.37
C ARG A 63 7.82 -0.91 25.46
N GLU A 64 8.54 -2.01 25.27
CA GLU A 64 9.56 -2.47 26.22
C GLU A 64 10.74 -1.50 26.32
N CYS A 65 11.22 -0.98 25.18
CA CYS A 65 12.27 0.03 25.12
C CYS A 65 11.91 1.32 25.85
N SER A 66 10.63 1.71 25.85
CA SER A 66 10.17 2.93 26.53
C SER A 66 10.34 2.89 28.05
N ALA A 67 10.46 1.70 28.64
CA ALA A 67 10.72 1.50 30.06
C ALA A 67 12.22 1.44 30.42
N CYS A 68 13.12 1.53 29.42
CA CYS A 68 14.56 1.46 29.65
C CYS A 68 15.08 2.76 30.30
N THR A 69 15.83 2.62 31.39
CA THR A 69 16.42 3.76 32.13
C THR A 69 17.87 4.04 31.73
N ASP A 70 18.57 3.06 31.18
CA ASP A 70 19.92 3.26 30.68
C ASP A 70 19.90 4.01 29.35
N ARG A 71 20.63 5.13 29.28
CA ARG A 71 20.60 6.04 28.15
C ARG A 71 21.22 5.42 26.90
N GLN A 72 22.33 4.70 27.02
CA GLN A 72 23.03 4.14 25.88
C GLN A 72 22.22 3.00 25.27
N ASP A 73 21.77 2.07 26.11
CA ASP A 73 20.90 0.97 25.71
C ASP A 73 19.58 1.46 25.11
N TRP A 74 19.01 2.54 25.66
CA TRP A 74 17.79 3.15 25.11
C TRP A 74 18.03 3.67 23.69
N TRP A 75 19.11 4.43 23.45
CA TRP A 75 19.42 4.97 22.12
C TRP A 75 19.73 3.87 21.10
N ASP A 76 20.50 2.86 21.49
CA ASP A 76 20.87 1.76 20.59
C ASP A 76 19.63 0.94 20.20
N ARG A 77 18.77 0.60 21.16
CA ARG A 77 17.51 -0.12 20.89
C ARG A 77 16.56 0.70 20.02
N ARG A 78 16.37 1.99 20.33
CA ARG A 78 15.50 2.90 19.56
C ARG A 78 15.97 3.06 18.12
N SER A 79 17.28 3.18 17.90
CA SER A 79 17.88 3.31 16.57
C SER A 79 17.70 2.03 15.75
N ARG A 80 17.89 0.86 16.37
CA ARG A 80 17.63 -0.43 15.72
C ARG A 80 16.16 -0.61 15.35
N LEU A 81 15.23 -0.17 16.19
CA LEU A 81 13.80 -0.20 15.89
C LEU A 81 13.43 0.73 14.74
N ASP A 82 14.04 1.91 14.68
CA ASP A 82 13.83 2.86 13.58
C ASP A 82 14.27 2.27 12.23
N LEU A 83 15.46 1.67 12.18
CA LEU A 83 15.95 1.00 10.97
C LEU A 83 15.02 -0.15 10.54
N ARG A 84 14.55 -0.97 11.49
CA ARG A 84 13.59 -2.05 11.19
C ARG A 84 12.27 -1.51 10.66
N MET A 85 11.76 -0.41 11.21
CA MET A 85 10.55 0.24 10.71
C MET A 85 10.76 0.78 9.30
N GLN A 86 11.92 1.38 9.01
CA GLN A 86 12.26 1.84 7.67
C GLN A 86 12.26 0.70 6.65
N THR A 87 12.92 -0.43 6.95
CA THR A 87 12.91 -1.63 6.10
C THR A 87 11.51 -2.20 5.90
N LEU A 88 10.68 -2.17 6.95
CA LEU A 88 9.29 -2.62 6.89
C LEU A 88 8.46 -1.75 5.92
N ILE A 89 8.58 -0.42 6.02
CA ILE A 89 7.91 0.53 5.13
C ILE A 89 8.35 0.33 3.68
N GLN A 90 9.65 0.16 3.44
CA GLN A 90 10.17 -0.14 2.11
C GLN A 90 9.59 -1.44 1.55
N SER A 91 9.47 -2.48 2.39
CA SER A 91 8.89 -3.75 1.99
C SER A 91 7.41 -3.61 1.59
N LEU A 92 6.63 -2.86 2.37
CA LEU A 92 5.25 -2.52 2.01
C LEU A 92 5.19 -1.76 0.67
N GLN A 93 6.06 -0.78 0.47
CA GLN A 93 6.03 0.08 -0.71
C GLN A 93 6.42 -0.67 -1.99
N PHE A 94 7.49 -1.46 -1.95
CA PHE A 94 8.09 -2.04 -3.15
C PHE A 94 7.68 -3.48 -3.41
N HIS A 95 7.41 -4.28 -2.37
CA HIS A 95 7.10 -5.70 -2.53
C HIS A 95 5.60 -6.02 -2.38
N VAL A 96 4.87 -5.26 -1.56
CA VAL A 96 3.41 -5.42 -1.44
C VAL A 96 2.68 -4.52 -2.43
N LEU A 97 2.83 -3.21 -2.32
CA LEU A 97 2.13 -2.26 -3.18
C LEU A 97 2.72 -2.23 -4.59
N GLY A 98 4.04 -2.24 -4.71
CA GLY A 98 4.74 -2.23 -6.00
C GLY A 98 4.29 -1.06 -6.88
N CYS A 99 3.77 -1.35 -8.07
CA CYS A 99 3.23 -0.35 -8.99
C CYS A 99 1.94 0.32 -8.47
N TRP A 100 1.17 -0.36 -7.62
CA TRP A 100 -0.10 0.14 -7.09
C TRP A 100 0.06 1.27 -6.06
N ARG A 101 1.28 1.55 -5.59
CA ARG A 101 1.55 2.66 -4.67
C ARG A 101 1.08 4.02 -5.21
N GLY A 102 1.01 4.18 -6.53
CA GLY A 102 0.49 5.39 -7.17
C GLY A 102 -0.98 5.67 -6.86
N LEU A 103 -1.76 4.65 -6.49
CA LEU A 103 -3.16 4.83 -6.09
C LEU A 103 -3.33 5.48 -4.71
N LEU A 104 -2.27 5.52 -3.90
CA LEU A 104 -2.26 6.23 -2.62
C LEU A 104 -2.05 7.74 -2.78
N LEU A 105 -1.60 8.18 -3.97
CA LEU A 105 -1.34 9.58 -4.23
C LEU A 105 -2.66 10.31 -4.50
N PRO A 106 -2.81 11.55 -4.00
CA PRO A 106 -3.97 12.37 -4.30
C PRO A 106 -4.08 12.60 -5.80
N SER A 107 -5.30 12.74 -6.31
CA SER A 107 -5.52 13.20 -7.68
C SER A 107 -4.85 14.56 -7.87
N PRO A 108 -4.05 14.76 -8.93
CA PRO A 108 -3.47 16.07 -9.21
C PRO A 108 -4.59 17.11 -9.42
N PRO A 109 -4.40 18.36 -8.98
CA PRO A 109 -5.38 19.41 -9.18
C PRO A 109 -5.53 19.69 -10.68
N GLY A 110 -6.70 19.34 -11.23
CA GLY A 110 -6.96 19.40 -12.66
C GLY A 110 -6.32 18.23 -13.42
N LYS A 111 -7.09 17.60 -14.31
CA LYS A 111 -6.53 16.63 -15.25
C LYS A 111 -5.60 17.40 -16.19
N SER A 112 -4.29 17.19 -16.06
CA SER A 112 -3.32 17.81 -16.96
C SER A 112 -3.73 17.54 -18.41
N PRO A 113 -3.80 18.57 -19.28
CA PRO A 113 -4.20 18.38 -20.67
C PRO A 113 -3.31 17.37 -21.40
N THR A 114 -2.03 17.28 -21.02
CA THR A 114 -1.10 16.26 -21.51
C THR A 114 -1.53 14.85 -21.12
N LEU A 115 -1.97 14.63 -19.87
CA LEU A 115 -2.44 13.30 -19.44
C LEU A 115 -3.71 12.87 -20.18
N LEU A 116 -4.63 13.82 -20.43
CA LEU A 116 -5.84 13.54 -21.22
C LEU A 116 -5.50 13.14 -22.67
N GLN A 117 -4.50 13.80 -23.27
CA GLN A 117 -4.02 13.48 -24.61
C GLN A 117 -3.34 12.11 -24.67
N GLU A 118 -2.52 11.77 -23.68
CA GLU A 118 -1.89 10.44 -23.63
C GLU A 118 -2.93 9.35 -23.40
N CYS A 119 -3.92 9.57 -22.52
CA CYS A 119 -5.02 8.63 -22.35
C CYS A 119 -5.83 8.44 -23.64
N SER A 120 -6.12 9.50 -24.40
CA SER A 120 -6.89 9.37 -25.64
C SER A 120 -6.14 8.62 -26.75
N ARG A 121 -4.81 8.56 -26.69
CA ARG A 121 -3.97 7.71 -27.55
C ARG A 121 -3.90 6.27 -27.07
N LEU A 122 -3.79 6.06 -25.76
CA LEU A 122 -3.63 4.74 -25.15
C LEU A 122 -4.92 3.91 -25.22
N ILE A 123 -6.08 4.54 -25.05
CA ILE A 123 -7.38 3.83 -25.01
C ILE A 123 -7.63 3.02 -26.31
N PRO A 124 -7.51 3.59 -27.53
CA PRO A 124 -7.66 2.82 -28.76
C PRO A 124 -6.67 1.65 -28.90
N GLU A 125 -5.42 1.82 -28.45
CA GLU A 125 -4.41 0.76 -28.49
C GLU A 125 -4.78 -0.39 -27.56
N LEU A 126 -5.21 -0.09 -26.34
CA LEU A 126 -5.69 -1.10 -25.39
C LEU A 126 -6.92 -1.83 -25.93
N GLN A 127 -7.84 -1.11 -26.56
CA GLN A 127 -9.02 -1.68 -27.22
C GLN A 127 -8.63 -2.62 -28.36
N GLY A 128 -7.64 -2.25 -29.17
CA GLY A 128 -7.06 -3.13 -30.19
C GLY A 128 -6.46 -4.41 -29.62
N CYS A 129 -5.93 -4.36 -28.40
CA CYS A 129 -5.41 -5.51 -27.65
C CYS A 129 -6.49 -6.32 -26.91
N GLY A 130 -7.78 -6.00 -27.09
CA GLY A 130 -8.90 -6.75 -26.52
C GLY A 130 -9.41 -6.24 -25.17
N TRP A 131 -8.92 -5.10 -24.68
CA TRP A 131 -9.46 -4.43 -23.51
C TRP A 131 -10.79 -3.73 -23.86
N ARG A 132 -11.94 -4.18 -23.33
CA ARG A 132 -13.26 -3.68 -23.78
C ARG A 132 -13.92 -2.67 -22.85
N ASP A 133 -13.62 -2.70 -21.55
CA ASP A 133 -13.88 -1.68 -20.51
C ASP A 133 -13.44 -2.30 -19.16
N PRO A 134 -13.27 -1.53 -18.07
CA PRO A 134 -13.09 -2.05 -16.71
C PRO A 134 -14.28 -2.86 -16.19
#